data_AF-A0A7G8XD31-F1
#
_entry.id   AF-A0A7G8XD31-F1
#
_cell.length_a   1.000
_cell.length_b   1.000
_cell.length_c   1.000
_cell.angle_alpha   90.00
_cell.angle_beta   90.00
_cell.angle_gamma   90.00
#
_symmetry.space_group_name_H-M   'P 1'
#
loop_
_entity.id
_entity.type
_entity.pdbx_description
1 polymer ?
#
loop_
_entity_poly.entity_id
_entity_poly.type
_entity_poly.pdbx_seq_one_letter_code
_entity_poly.pdbx_strand_id
1 'polypeptide(L)'
;MFIIFLNENQAEQKIWQDFAHGLAYILRQREFQSSIHNPFPRYQKWQAEEFAYHLCIPTFMLNLLVLPKLRCEAIRLIATLFNVEHSFANNRLEIWLQYREACYLAGLNK
;
A
#
# COMPACT_ATOMS: atom_id res chain seq x y z
N MET A 1 -23.51 8.16 6.11
CA MET A 1 -22.50 8.14 7.19
C MET A 1 -21.57 6.98 6.92
N PHE A 2 -20.26 7.19 6.83
CA PHE A 2 -19.29 6.11 6.65
C PHE A 2 -18.64 5.78 8.00
N ILE A 3 -18.45 4.49 8.28
CA ILE A 3 -17.88 3.98 9.53
C ILE A 3 -16.79 2.96 9.16
N ILE A 4 -15.65 3.01 9.84
CA ILE A 4 -14.60 2.00 9.76
C ILE A 4 -14.60 1.23 11.07
N PHE A 5 -14.69 -0.10 11.00
CA PHE A 5 -14.57 -0.98 12.16
C PHE A 5 -13.11 -1.47 12.28
N LEU A 6 -12.53 -1.32 13.48
CA LEU A 6 -11.16 -1.74 13.79
C LEU A 6 -11.19 -2.69 14.99
N ASN A 7 -10.33 -3.70 14.99
CA ASN A 7 -10.21 -4.65 16.09
C ASN A 7 -9.05 -4.24 17.00
N GLU A 8 -9.37 -3.72 18.18
CA GLU A 8 -8.39 -3.27 19.19
C GLU A 8 -7.52 -4.40 19.77
N ASN A 9 -7.91 -5.66 19.57
CA ASN A 9 -7.13 -6.81 20.03
C ASN A 9 -5.97 -7.18 19.08
N GLN A 10 -5.79 -6.43 17.99
CA GLN A 10 -4.69 -6.62 17.05
C GLN A 10 -3.49 -5.75 17.41
N ALA A 11 -2.33 -6.07 16.84
CA ALA A 11 -1.16 -5.20 16.93
C ALA A 11 -1.46 -3.84 16.27
N GLU A 12 -0.87 -2.76 16.81
CA GLU A 12 -1.07 -1.39 16.30
C GLU A 12 -0.77 -1.27 14.81
N GLN A 13 0.27 -1.97 14.33
CA GLN A 13 0.63 -2.02 12.91
C GLN A 13 -0.52 -2.56 12.06
N LYS A 14 -1.23 -3.57 12.56
CA LYS A 14 -2.33 -4.22 11.84
C LYS A 14 -3.56 -3.31 11.84
N ILE A 15 -3.85 -2.66 12.97
CA ILE A 15 -4.92 -1.66 13.08
C ILE A 15 -4.69 -0.51 12.11
N TRP A 16 -3.44 -0.02 12.01
CA TRP A 16 -3.06 1.02 11.05
C TRP A 16 -3.33 0.61 9.59
N GLN A 17 -2.94 -0.61 9.22
CA GLN A 17 -3.17 -1.14 7.88
C GLN A 17 -4.66 -1.37 7.58
N ASP A 18 -5.43 -1.86 8.55
CA ASP A 18 -6.87 -2.09 8.42
C ASP A 18 -7.63 -0.76 8.30
N PHE A 19 -7.20 0.27 9.02
CA PHE A 19 -7.70 1.64 8.83
C PHE A 19 -7.43 2.15 7.42
N ALA A 20 -6.20 2.01 6.90
CA ALA A 20 -5.86 2.43 5.55
C ALA A 20 -6.71 1.72 4.48
N HIS A 21 -6.97 0.42 4.66
CA HIS A 21 -7.84 -0.35 3.78
C HIS A 21 -9.30 0.13 3.85
N GLY A 22 -9.83 0.36 5.06
CA GLY A 22 -11.18 0.90 5.27
C GLY A 22 -11.35 2.29 4.65
N LEU A 23 -10.33 3.15 4.78
CA LEU A 23 -10.32 4.47 4.17
C LEU A 23 -10.35 4.38 2.64
N ALA A 24 -9.60 3.44 2.04
CA ALA A 24 -9.62 3.20 0.60
C ALA A 24 -11.03 2.87 0.09
N TYR A 25 -11.78 2.06 0.84
CA TYR A 25 -13.14 1.68 0.52
C TYR A 25 -14.09 2.89 0.56
N ILE A 26 -13.97 3.75 1.56
CA ILE A 26 -14.79 4.96 1.70
C ILE A 26 -14.51 5.97 0.57
N LEU A 27 -13.24 6.25 0.31
CA LEU A 27 -12.85 7.22 -0.72
C LEU A 27 -13.32 6.78 -2.10
N ARG A 28 -13.17 5.49 -2.44
CA ARG A 28 -13.67 4.96 -3.71
C ARG A 28 -15.19 4.96 -3.81
N GLN A 29 -15.93 4.65 -2.75
CA GLN A 29 -17.40 4.75 -2.79
C GLN A 29 -17.86 6.17 -3.16
N ARG A 30 -17.14 7.20 -2.69
CA ARG A 30 -17.42 8.59 -3.03
C ARG A 30 -17.17 8.89 -4.51
N GLU A 31 -16.10 8.33 -5.08
CA GLU A 31 -15.75 8.48 -6.50
C GLU A 31 -16.69 7.68 -7.42
N PHE A 32 -17.23 6.56 -6.92
CA PHE A 32 -18.04 5.63 -7.69
C PHE A 32 -19.54 5.97 -7.72
N GLN A 33 -20.04 6.75 -6.76
CA GLN A 33 -21.39 7.33 -6.85
C GLN A 33 -21.57 8.19 -8.12
N SER A 34 -20.48 8.63 -8.77
CA SER A 34 -20.51 9.36 -10.06
C SER A 34 -20.31 8.48 -11.31
N SER A 35 -19.94 7.19 -11.21
CA SER A 35 -19.66 6.36 -12.39
C SER A 35 -20.08 4.89 -12.18
N ILE A 36 -21.08 4.48 -12.96
CA ILE A 36 -21.54 3.13 -13.33
C ILE A 36 -20.80 1.95 -12.65
N HIS A 37 -21.57 1.09 -11.96
CA HIS A 37 -21.18 -0.18 -11.35
C HIS A 37 -20.11 -0.97 -12.16
N ASN A 38 -18.85 -0.89 -11.74
CA ASN A 38 -17.78 -1.83 -12.05
C ASN A 38 -18.14 -3.25 -11.51
N PRO A 39 -18.30 -4.26 -12.39
CA PRO A 39 -18.76 -5.60 -12.03
C PRO A 39 -17.65 -6.53 -11.48
N PHE A 40 -16.45 -6.01 -11.17
CA PHE A 40 -15.30 -6.84 -10.80
C PHE A 40 -14.84 -6.65 -9.34
N PRO A 41 -15.41 -7.39 -8.36
CA PRO A 41 -15.03 -7.32 -6.95
C PRO A 41 -13.53 -7.54 -6.69
N ARG A 42 -12.90 -8.43 -7.47
CA ARG A 42 -11.47 -8.72 -7.35
C ARG A 42 -10.60 -7.50 -7.65
N TYR A 43 -10.99 -6.73 -8.65
CA TYR A 43 -10.27 -5.52 -9.05
C TYR A 43 -10.43 -4.40 -8.02
N GLN A 44 -11.64 -4.26 -7.45
CA GLN A 44 -11.88 -3.30 -6.36
C GLN A 44 -11.05 -3.63 -5.11
N LYS A 45 -10.94 -4.92 -4.77
CA LYS A 45 -10.10 -5.39 -3.67
C LYS A 45 -8.62 -5.09 -3.94
N TRP A 46 -8.13 -5.39 -5.14
CA TRP A 46 -6.76 -5.11 -5.54
C TRP A 46 -6.40 -3.63 -5.43
N GLN A 47 -7.27 -2.73 -5.92
CA GLN A 47 -7.07 -1.29 -5.75
C GLN A 47 -7.08 -0.85 -4.27
N ALA A 48 -7.86 -1.52 -3.42
CA ALA A 48 -7.90 -1.22 -1.99
C ALA A 48 -6.59 -1.54 -1.30
N GLU A 49 -6.04 -2.70 -1.65
CA GLU A 49 -4.73 -3.13 -1.18
C GLU A 49 -3.64 -2.18 -1.69
N GLU A 50 -3.66 -1.82 -2.97
CA GLU A 50 -2.70 -0.88 -3.57
C GLU A 50 -2.75 0.49 -2.88
N PHE A 51 -3.95 1.04 -2.66
CA PHE A 51 -4.10 2.30 -1.93
C PHE A 51 -3.53 2.21 -0.52
N ALA A 52 -3.85 1.14 0.23
CA ALA A 52 -3.35 0.95 1.59
C ALA A 52 -1.81 0.88 1.61
N TYR A 53 -1.20 0.20 0.64
CA TYR A 53 0.25 0.16 0.49
C TYR A 53 0.87 1.55 0.29
N HIS A 54 0.29 2.38 -0.55
CA HIS A 54 0.78 3.74 -0.80
C HIS A 54 0.51 4.70 0.36
N LEU A 55 -0.61 4.53 1.07
CA LEU A 55 -0.92 5.36 2.24
C LEU A 55 0.01 5.04 3.41
N CYS A 56 0.16 3.75 3.73
CA CYS A 56 0.98 3.32 4.86
C CYS A 56 2.48 3.46 4.57
N ILE A 57 2.91 3.30 3.32
CA ILE A 57 4.31 3.40 2.91
C ILE A 57 4.40 4.24 1.61
N PRO A 58 4.47 5.57 1.74
CA PRO A 58 4.42 6.47 0.58
C PRO A 58 5.61 6.31 -0.35
N THR A 59 5.36 6.28 -1.67
CA THR A 59 6.40 6.09 -2.69
C THR A 59 7.44 7.19 -2.65
N PHE A 60 7.02 8.46 -2.46
CA PHE A 60 7.95 9.57 -2.40
C PHE A 60 8.91 9.45 -1.21
N MET A 61 8.45 8.90 -0.08
CA MET A 61 9.31 8.65 1.08
C MET A 61 10.26 7.50 0.81
N LEU A 62 9.78 6.38 0.24
CA LEU A 62 10.65 5.25 -0.15
C LEU A 62 11.75 5.67 -1.12
N ASN A 63 11.45 6.56 -2.07
CA ASN A 63 12.44 7.05 -3.03
C ASN A 63 13.58 7.86 -2.39
N LEU A 64 13.36 8.41 -1.19
CA LEU A 64 14.36 9.17 -0.45
C LEU A 64 15.21 8.29 0.49
N LEU A 65 14.83 7.02 0.69
CA LEU A 65 15.55 6.12 1.58
C LEU A 65 16.77 5.49 0.89
N VAL A 66 17.87 5.44 1.63
CA VAL A 66 19.00 4.58 1.30
C VAL A 66 18.72 3.20 1.90
N LEU A 67 18.26 2.27 1.08
CA LEU A 67 17.93 0.92 1.53
C LEU A 67 19.20 0.07 1.70
N PRO A 68 19.30 -0.73 2.78
CA PRO A 68 20.33 -1.74 2.94
C PRO A 68 20.36 -2.73 1.76
N LYS A 69 21.54 -3.28 1.46
CA LYS A 69 21.70 -4.28 0.39
C LYS A 69 20.97 -5.58 0.71
N LEU A 70 20.92 -5.96 1.98
CA LEU A 70 20.24 -7.16 2.42
C LEU A 70 18.73 -6.91 2.46
N ARG A 71 17.99 -7.71 1.70
CA ARG A 71 16.52 -7.57 1.59
C ARG A 71 15.83 -7.62 2.95
N CYS A 72 16.22 -8.55 3.82
CA CYS A 72 15.64 -8.66 5.16
C CYS A 72 15.85 -7.40 6.01
N GLU A 73 17.02 -6.76 5.92
CA GLU A 73 17.31 -5.51 6.62
C GLU A 73 16.51 -4.34 6.05
N ALA A 74 16.35 -4.28 4.72
CA ALA A 74 15.52 -3.28 4.07
C ALA A 74 14.04 -3.42 4.48
N ILE A 75 13.50 -4.65 4.51
CA ILE A 75 12.13 -4.90 4.97
C ILE A 75 11.98 -4.49 6.43
N ARG A 76 12.93 -4.87 7.30
CA ARG A 76 12.93 -4.48 8.71
C ARG A 76 12.96 -2.96 8.87
N LEU A 77 13.83 -2.27 8.14
CA LEU A 77 13.92 -0.81 8.15
C LEU A 77 12.57 -0.18 7.77
N ILE A 78 11.96 -0.63 6.67
CA ILE A 78 10.67 -0.11 6.19
C ILE A 78 9.57 -0.41 7.22
N ALA A 79 9.50 -1.64 7.73
CA ALA A 79 8.49 -2.05 8.71
C ALA A 79 8.56 -1.20 9.99
N THR A 80 9.76 -0.97 10.51
CA THR A 80 9.97 -0.14 11.70
C THR A 80 9.68 1.33 11.40
N LEU A 81 10.18 1.88 10.28
CA LEU A 81 10.03 3.30 9.95
C LEU A 81 8.58 3.72 9.75
N PHE A 82 7.80 2.88 9.07
CA PHE A 82 6.40 3.17 8.74
C PHE A 82 5.39 2.54 9.71
N ASN A 83 5.88 1.90 10.78
CA ASN A 83 5.07 1.19 11.78
C ASN A 83 4.03 0.24 11.16
N VAL A 84 4.51 -0.69 10.31
CA VAL A 84 3.69 -1.71 9.65
C VAL A 84 4.22 -3.10 9.93
N GLU A 85 3.41 -4.12 9.64
CA GLU A 85 3.84 -5.51 9.74
C GLU A 85 4.96 -5.83 8.74
N HIS A 86 5.85 -6.73 9.14
CA HIS A 86 6.98 -7.12 8.30
C HIS A 86 6.54 -7.68 6.92
N SER A 87 5.47 -8.48 6.89
CA SER A 87 4.87 -9.00 5.66
C SER A 87 4.33 -7.88 4.76
N PHE A 88 3.70 -6.86 5.34
CA PHE A 88 3.17 -5.70 4.64
C PHE A 88 4.29 -4.87 4.01
N ALA A 89 5.36 -4.59 4.77
CA ALA A 89 6.57 -3.94 4.27
C ALA A 89 7.23 -4.73 3.13
N ASN A 90 7.30 -6.06 3.25
CA ASN A 90 7.86 -6.93 2.21
C ASN A 90 7.08 -6.81 0.89
N ASN A 91 5.75 -6.91 0.94
CA ASN A 91 4.90 -6.81 -0.24
C ASN A 91 5.03 -5.44 -0.91
N ARG A 92 5.03 -4.38 -0.09
CA ARG A 92 5.22 -3.02 -0.59
C ARG A 92 6.56 -2.83 -1.29
N LEU A 93 7.64 -3.39 -0.73
CA LEU A 93 8.98 -3.30 -1.30
C LEU A 93 9.02 -4.00 -2.67
N GLU A 94 8.39 -5.17 -2.82
CA GLU A 94 8.30 -5.83 -4.13
C GLU A 94 7.58 -4.97 -5.16
N ILE A 95 6.41 -4.43 -4.80
CA ILE A 95 5.63 -3.54 -5.67
C ILE A 95 6.48 -2.34 -6.10
N TRP A 96 7.22 -1.73 -5.18
CA TRP A 96 8.11 -0.60 -5.48
C TRP A 96 9.23 -0.96 -6.45
N LEU A 97 9.90 -2.10 -6.24
CA LEU A 97 10.97 -2.57 -7.13
C LEU A 97 10.44 -2.85 -8.54
N GLN A 98 9.25 -3.47 -8.65
CA GLN A 98 8.60 -3.73 -9.94
C GLN A 98 8.30 -2.44 -10.70
N TYR A 99 7.74 -1.41 -10.05
CA TYR A 99 7.50 -0.13 -10.70
C TYR A 99 8.80 0.55 -11.14
N ARG A 100 9.86 0.48 -10.32
CA ARG A 100 11.16 1.06 -10.70
C ARG A 100 11.75 0.39 -11.92
N GLU A 101 11.69 -0.93 -11.99
CA GLU A 101 12.15 -1.70 -13.15
C GLU A 101 11.34 -1.34 -14.40
N ALA A 102 10.01 -1.29 -14.29
CA ALA A 102 9.14 -0.90 -15.41
C ALA A 102 9.45 0.53 -15.91
N CYS A 103 9.66 1.50 -15.01
CA CYS A 103 10.05 2.86 -15.38
C CYS A 103 11.43 2.91 -16.05
N TYR A 104 12.38 2.11 -15.56
CA TYR A 104 13.72 2.00 -16.15
C TYR A 104 13.65 1.45 -17.58
N LEU A 105 12.94 0.35 -17.78
CA LEU A 105 12.74 -0.26 -19.11
C LEU A 105 11.98 0.68 -20.06
N ALA A 106 10.98 1.41 -19.57
CA ALA A 106 10.27 2.42 -20.36
C ALA A 106 11.14 3.62 -20.75
N GLY A 107 12.15 3.96 -19.94
CA GLY A 107 13.13 5.01 -20.22
C GLY A 107 14.22 4.59 -21.21
N LEU A 108 14.58 3.31 -21.24
CA LEU A 108 15.56 2.75 -22.20
C LEU A 108 14.99 2.57 -23.60
N ASN A 109 13.67 2.44 -23.74
CA ASN A 109 12.98 2.25 -25.02
C ASN A 109 12.61 3.58 -25.72
N LYS A 110 13.25 4.69 -25.35
CA LYS A 110 13.11 6.03 -25.96
C LYS A 110 14.44 6.47 -26.56
#